data_AF-A0A1Q8ZC86-F1
#
_entry.id   AF-A0A1Q8ZC86-F1
#
_cell.length_a   1.000
_cell.length_b   1.000
_cell.length_c   1.000
_cell.angle_alpha   90.00
_cell.angle_beta   90.00
_cell.angle_gamma   90.00
#
_symmetry.space_group_name_H-M   'P 1'
#
loop_
_entity.id
_entity.type
_entity.pdbx_description
1 polymer ?
#
loop_
_entity_poly.entity_id
_entity_poly.type
_entity_poly.pdbx_seq_one_letter_code
_entity_poly.pdbx_strand_id
1 'polypeptide(L)'
;MEDWSGDFFKALEAISGEIEQFLTQVTEEAIDTFTKLSEDVIVQIEWGVTELDRNLEELFEPIYEALIEFEWQVNADLGPLESPTDPLQNQHAACVGCQHYHGQSYGGTMLVCGMHPYGWDGDRCPDWEMPPSI
;
A
#
# COMPACT_ATOMS: atom_id res chain seq x y z
N MET A 1 -16.71 72.88 -21.58
CA MET A 1 -17.19 71.51 -21.33
C MET A 1 -16.00 70.79 -20.73
N GLU A 2 -16.01 70.58 -19.42
CA GLU A 2 -14.86 70.10 -18.64
C GLU A 2 -14.47 68.68 -19.08
N ASP A 3 -13.18 68.33 -18.94
CA ASP A 3 -12.54 67.09 -19.40
C ASP A 3 -12.97 65.88 -18.53
N TRP A 4 -14.26 65.57 -18.61
CA TRP A 4 -14.94 64.53 -17.85
C TRP A 4 -14.40 63.12 -18.16
N SER A 5 -13.88 62.92 -19.37
CA SER A 5 -13.22 61.68 -19.76
C SER A 5 -11.95 61.43 -18.96
N GLY A 6 -11.09 62.44 -18.81
CA GLY A 6 -9.82 62.30 -18.09
C GLY A 6 -10.02 61.99 -16.60
N ASP A 7 -11.01 62.60 -15.98
CA ASP A 7 -11.31 62.39 -14.56
C ASP A 7 -11.92 60.99 -14.30
N PHE A 8 -12.69 60.46 -15.25
CA PHE A 8 -13.22 59.10 -15.18
C PHE A 8 -12.13 58.03 -15.23
N PHE A 9 -11.15 58.17 -16.14
CA PHE A 9 -10.03 57.21 -16.22
C PHE A 9 -9.13 57.24 -14.98
N LYS A 10 -8.87 58.43 -14.42
CA LYS A 10 -8.11 58.56 -13.17
C LYS A 10 -8.80 57.92 -11.98
N ALA A 11 -10.13 58.05 -11.89
CA ALA A 11 -10.91 57.40 -10.84
C ALA A 11 -10.88 55.87 -10.97
N LEU A 12 -10.97 55.34 -12.19
CA LEU A 12 -10.85 53.90 -12.44
C LEU A 12 -9.45 53.35 -12.13
N GLU A 13 -8.39 54.08 -12.47
CA GLU A 13 -7.01 53.68 -12.12
C GLU A 13 -6.79 53.67 -10.60
N ALA A 14 -7.33 54.66 -9.88
CA ALA A 14 -7.25 54.69 -8.42
C ALA A 14 -8.00 53.50 -7.79
N ILE A 15 -9.21 53.20 -8.26
CA ILE A 15 -10.00 52.05 -7.77
C ILE A 15 -9.31 50.72 -8.10
N SER A 16 -8.74 50.58 -9.30
CA SER A 16 -7.98 49.38 -9.69
C SER A 16 -6.78 49.16 -8.76
N GLY A 17 -6.02 50.21 -8.48
CA GLY A 17 -4.89 50.15 -7.57
C GLY A 17 -5.30 49.78 -6.14
N GLU A 18 -6.40 50.32 -5.64
CA GLU A 18 -6.95 49.99 -4.32
C GLU A 18 -7.40 48.52 -4.23
N ILE A 19 -8.02 47.99 -5.29
CA ILE A 19 -8.42 46.58 -5.37
C ILE A 19 -7.19 45.66 -5.39
N GLU A 20 -6.16 45.99 -6.16
CA GLU A 20 -4.91 45.23 -6.21
C GLU A 20 -4.21 45.20 -4.85
N GLN A 21 -4.19 46.34 -4.15
CA GLN A 21 -3.62 46.46 -2.81
C GLN A 21 -4.42 45.65 -1.79
N PHE A 22 -5.75 45.71 -1.85
CA PHE A 22 -6.63 44.91 -1.00
C PHE A 22 -6.45 43.40 -1.23
N LEU A 23 -6.39 42.96 -2.50
CA LEU A 23 -6.17 41.55 -2.84
C LEU A 23 -4.79 41.05 -2.37
N THR A 24 -3.77 41.90 -2.47
CA THR A 24 -2.42 41.58 -1.95
C THR A 24 -2.45 41.41 -0.44
N GLN A 25 -3.09 42.34 0.26
CA GLN A 25 -3.20 42.30 1.73
C GLN A 25 -3.99 41.07 2.21
N VAL A 26 -5.12 40.76 1.58
CA VAL A 26 -5.91 39.56 1.88
C VAL A 26 -5.12 38.29 1.61
N THR A 27 -4.31 38.26 0.55
CA THR A 27 -3.47 37.10 0.21
C THR A 27 -2.37 36.90 1.25
N GLU A 28 -1.69 37.96 1.67
CA GLU A 28 -0.64 37.89 2.71
C GLU A 28 -1.22 37.45 4.06
N GLU A 29 -2.38 37.98 4.46
CA GLU A 29 -3.05 37.62 5.71
C GLU A 29 -3.62 36.19 5.68
N ALA A 30 -4.16 35.75 4.52
CA ALA A 30 -4.62 34.39 4.32
C ALA A 30 -3.47 33.38 4.35
N ILE A 31 -2.30 33.72 3.80
CA ILE A 31 -1.11 32.86 3.84
C ILE A 31 -0.57 32.77 5.27
N ASP A 32 -0.49 33.87 6.02
CA ASP A 32 -0.03 33.86 7.42
C ASP A 32 -0.96 33.06 8.33
N THR A 33 -2.28 33.24 8.20
CA THR A 33 -3.27 32.43 8.94
C THR A 33 -3.24 30.96 8.54
N PHE A 34 -3.11 30.64 7.26
CA PHE A 34 -2.96 29.26 6.78
C PHE A 34 -1.68 28.61 7.28
N THR A 35 -0.56 29.36 7.33
CA THR A 35 0.73 28.86 7.81
C THR A 35 0.65 28.53 9.30
N LYS A 36 0.06 29.42 10.12
CA LYS A 36 -0.21 29.18 11.55
C LYS A 36 -1.14 28.00 11.77
N LEU A 37 -2.22 27.89 10.98
CA LEU A 37 -3.10 26.72 11.00
C LEU A 37 -2.36 25.44 10.63
N SER A 38 -1.43 25.49 9.68
CA SER A 38 -0.67 24.32 9.25
C SER A 38 0.28 23.82 10.35
N GLU A 39 0.92 24.72 11.09
CA GLU A 39 1.80 24.36 12.21
C GLU A 39 1.01 23.69 13.35
N ASP A 40 -0.16 24.24 13.70
CA ASP A 40 -1.04 23.65 14.72
C ASP A 40 -1.65 22.30 14.28
N VAL A 41 -1.96 22.15 12.99
CA VAL A 41 -2.50 20.90 12.41
C VAL A 41 -1.42 19.81 12.32
N ILE A 42 -0.17 20.14 11.99
CA ILE A 42 0.93 19.17 11.94
C ILE A 42 1.15 18.55 13.33
N VAL A 43 1.21 19.36 14.39
CA VAL A 43 1.39 18.88 15.77
C VAL A 43 0.20 18.00 16.21
N GLN A 44 -1.02 18.35 15.83
CA GLN A 44 -2.20 17.53 16.12
C GLN A 44 -2.22 16.20 15.36
N ILE A 45 -1.76 16.19 14.11
CA ILE A 45 -1.65 14.96 13.30
C ILE A 45 -0.57 14.04 13.88
N GLU A 46 0.61 14.57 14.25
CA GLU A 46 1.68 13.77 14.84
C GLU A 46 1.26 13.11 16.17
N TRP A 47 0.57 13.85 17.04
CA TRP A 47 0.01 13.29 18.28
C TRP A 47 -1.09 12.27 17.99
N GLY A 48 -2.00 12.57 17.06
CA GLY A 48 -3.09 11.68 16.68
C GLY A 48 -2.60 10.37 16.04
N VAL A 49 -1.54 10.41 15.23
CA VAL A 49 -0.92 9.21 14.64
C VAL A 49 -0.25 8.37 15.71
N THR A 50 0.50 8.98 16.62
CA THR A 50 1.20 8.25 17.69
C THR A 50 0.23 7.60 18.67
N GLU A 51 -0.84 8.30 19.05
CA GLU A 51 -1.86 7.75 19.94
C GLU A 51 -2.70 6.67 19.25
N LEU A 52 -3.00 6.83 17.95
CA LEU A 52 -3.66 5.80 17.16
C LEU A 52 -2.81 4.54 17.05
N ASP A 53 -1.50 4.68 16.78
CA ASP A 53 -0.55 3.56 16.67
C ASP A 53 -0.50 2.77 17.99
N ARG A 54 -0.31 3.48 19.11
CA ARG A 54 -0.31 2.90 20.46
C ARG A 54 -1.64 2.21 20.81
N ASN A 55 -2.77 2.81 20.46
CA ASN A 55 -4.10 2.26 20.73
C ASN A 55 -4.44 1.07 19.82
N LEU A 56 -3.93 1.03 18.59
CA LEU A 56 -4.03 -0.13 17.70
C LEU A 56 -3.21 -1.30 18.25
N GLU A 57 -1.96 -1.07 18.64
CA GLU A 57 -1.13 -2.11 19.25
C GLU A 57 -1.81 -2.70 20.51
N GLU A 58 -2.29 -1.86 21.43
CA GLU A 58 -2.99 -2.33 22.64
C GLU A 58 -4.29 -3.11 22.35
N LEU A 59 -5.01 -2.75 21.27
CA LEU A 59 -6.24 -3.44 20.87
C LEU A 59 -5.97 -4.78 20.18
N PHE A 60 -4.94 -4.84 19.33
CA PHE A 60 -4.66 -5.99 18.49
C PHE A 60 -3.75 -7.03 19.16
N GLU A 61 -2.89 -6.64 20.11
CA GLU A 61 -2.02 -7.56 20.86
C GLU A 61 -2.78 -8.77 21.46
N PRO A 62 -3.88 -8.59 22.22
CA PRO A 62 -4.59 -9.74 22.79
C PRO A 62 -5.23 -10.64 21.72
N ILE A 63 -5.56 -10.10 20.54
CA ILE A 63 -6.08 -10.87 19.41
C ILE A 63 -4.94 -11.67 18.76
N TYR A 64 -3.78 -11.05 18.62
CA TYR A 64 -2.59 -11.68 18.05
C TYR A 64 -2.08 -12.84 18.93
N GLU A 65 -2.01 -12.64 20.24
CA GLU A 65 -1.67 -13.69 21.21
C GLU A 65 -2.66 -14.86 21.13
N ALA A 66 -3.96 -14.57 21.10
CA ALA A 66 -5.00 -15.60 20.99
C ALA A 66 -4.92 -16.40 19.67
N LEU A 67 -4.55 -15.74 18.56
CA LEU A 67 -4.37 -16.40 17.27
C LEU A 67 -3.13 -17.32 17.27
N ILE A 68 -2.02 -16.90 17.87
CA ILE A 68 -0.82 -17.73 18.02
C ILE A 68 -1.12 -18.95 18.89
N GLU A 69 -1.79 -18.76 20.01
CA GLU A 69 -2.16 -19.86 20.90
C GLU A 69 -3.07 -20.86 20.19
N PHE A 70 -4.03 -20.36 19.40
CA PHE A 70 -4.88 -21.18 18.56
C PHE A 70 -4.09 -21.94 17.47
N GLU A 71 -3.16 -21.30 16.79
CA GLU A 71 -2.29 -21.94 15.78
C GLU A 71 -1.42 -23.03 16.40
N TRP A 72 -0.85 -22.78 17.57
CA TRP A 72 -0.05 -23.77 18.30
C TRP A 72 -0.89 -24.97 18.72
N GLN A 73 -2.11 -24.72 19.21
CA GLN A 73 -3.04 -25.77 19.60
C GLN A 73 -3.51 -26.61 18.40
N VAL A 74 -3.80 -25.97 17.27
CA VAL A 74 -4.13 -26.65 16.01
C VAL A 74 -2.96 -27.53 15.52
N ASN A 75 -1.73 -27.00 15.54
CA ASN A 75 -0.55 -27.76 15.14
C ASN A 75 -0.21 -28.91 16.11
N ALA A 76 -0.48 -28.74 17.41
CA ALA A 76 -0.26 -29.76 18.43
C ALA A 76 -1.26 -30.92 18.33
N ASP A 77 -2.54 -30.62 18.03
CA ASP A 77 -3.60 -31.63 18.00
C ASP A 77 -3.75 -32.33 16.64
N LEU A 78 -3.44 -31.66 15.52
CA LEU A 78 -3.66 -32.17 14.16
C LEU A 78 -2.37 -32.46 13.37
N GLY A 79 -1.20 -32.17 13.94
CA GLY A 79 0.06 -32.05 13.18
C GLY A 79 0.04 -30.80 12.29
N PRO A 80 1.12 -30.54 11.52
CA PRO A 80 1.12 -29.44 10.56
C PRO A 80 -0.07 -29.62 9.62
N LEU A 81 -1.07 -28.73 9.70
CA LEU A 81 -2.09 -28.68 8.67
C LEU A 81 -1.36 -28.25 7.40
N GLU A 82 -1.02 -29.23 6.55
CA GLU A 82 -0.71 -28.95 5.17
C GLU A 82 -1.92 -28.20 4.62
N SER A 83 -1.74 -26.88 4.44
CA SER A 83 -2.69 -26.03 3.74
C SER A 83 -3.15 -26.77 2.49
N PRO A 84 -4.46 -26.83 2.17
CA PRO A 84 -4.91 -27.35 0.90
C PRO A 84 -4.10 -26.65 -0.16
N THR A 85 -3.25 -27.44 -0.77
CA THR A 85 -2.26 -26.95 -1.70
C THR A 85 -2.97 -26.14 -2.75
N ASP A 86 -2.42 -24.96 -2.98
CA ASP A 86 -2.83 -23.95 -3.95
C ASP A 86 -3.49 -24.59 -5.18
N PRO A 87 -4.65 -24.10 -5.69
CA PRO A 87 -5.26 -24.59 -6.93
C PRO A 87 -4.28 -24.65 -8.13
N LEU A 88 -3.12 -24.00 -8.06
CA LEU A 88 -1.99 -24.17 -8.99
C LEU A 88 -1.34 -25.57 -8.97
N GLN A 89 -1.45 -26.33 -7.88
CA GLN A 89 -0.92 -27.70 -7.79
C GLN A 89 -1.66 -28.70 -8.70
N ASN A 90 -2.80 -28.27 -9.28
CA ASN A 90 -3.58 -29.06 -10.25
C ASN A 90 -3.16 -28.84 -11.71
N GLN A 91 -2.40 -27.78 -12.04
CA GLN A 91 -1.98 -27.52 -13.43
C GLN A 91 -0.77 -28.35 -13.87
N HIS A 92 0.05 -28.80 -12.92
CA HIS A 92 1.30 -29.53 -13.20
C HIS A 92 1.43 -30.80 -12.34
N ALA A 93 0.38 -31.61 -12.31
CA ALA A 93 0.31 -32.83 -11.50
C ALA A 93 1.49 -33.79 -11.74
N ALA A 94 2.00 -33.86 -12.98
CA ALA A 94 3.15 -34.69 -13.34
C ALA A 94 4.49 -34.25 -12.71
N CYS A 95 4.57 -33.03 -12.18
CA CYS A 95 5.77 -32.48 -11.56
C CYS A 95 5.74 -32.56 -10.03
N VAL A 96 4.62 -32.98 -9.43
CA VAL A 96 4.45 -33.07 -7.97
C VAL A 96 5.44 -34.10 -7.40
N GLY A 97 6.19 -33.70 -6.37
CA GLY A 97 7.14 -34.56 -5.67
C GLY A 97 8.43 -34.88 -6.45
N CYS A 98 8.68 -34.24 -7.59
CA CYS A 98 9.94 -34.39 -8.33
C CYS A 98 11.06 -33.56 -7.66
N GLN A 99 12.28 -34.07 -7.61
CA GLN A 99 13.45 -33.31 -7.13
C GLN A 99 13.75 -32.04 -7.97
N HIS A 100 13.25 -31.98 -9.21
CA HIS A 100 13.46 -30.86 -10.13
C HIS A 100 12.34 -29.82 -10.07
N TYR A 101 11.30 -30.02 -9.26
CA TYR A 101 10.22 -29.06 -9.10
C TYR A 101 10.75 -27.77 -8.47
N HIS A 102 10.40 -26.62 -9.07
CA HIS A 102 10.84 -25.30 -8.64
C HIS A 102 9.69 -24.46 -8.07
N GLY A 103 8.58 -24.35 -8.81
CA GLY A 103 7.33 -23.74 -8.33
C GLY A 103 7.40 -22.26 -7.93
N GLN A 104 8.29 -21.45 -8.50
CA GLN A 104 8.42 -20.02 -8.16
C GLN A 104 8.09 -19.11 -9.36
N SER A 105 7.60 -17.90 -9.09
CA SER A 105 7.29 -16.89 -10.12
C SER A 105 8.34 -15.79 -10.20
N TYR A 106 8.74 -15.44 -11.42
CA TYR A 106 9.65 -14.35 -11.73
C TYR A 106 9.00 -13.38 -12.72
N GLY A 107 8.83 -12.12 -12.34
CA GLY A 107 8.27 -11.10 -13.23
C GLY A 107 6.89 -11.45 -13.80
N GLY A 108 6.06 -12.16 -13.05
CA GLY A 108 4.73 -12.62 -13.49
C GLY A 108 4.71 -13.91 -14.31
N THR A 109 5.86 -14.57 -14.53
CA THR A 109 5.94 -15.88 -15.17
C THR A 109 6.35 -16.94 -14.16
N MET A 110 5.58 -18.02 -14.04
CA MET A 110 5.92 -19.15 -13.18
C MET A 110 6.96 -20.07 -13.85
N LEU A 111 8.01 -20.41 -13.11
CA LEU A 111 8.96 -21.47 -13.44
C LEU A 111 8.59 -22.71 -12.64
N VAL A 112 8.09 -23.73 -13.33
CA VAL A 112 7.50 -24.93 -12.72
C VAL A 112 8.57 -25.95 -12.34
N CYS A 113 9.51 -26.26 -13.25
CA CYS A 113 10.52 -27.29 -13.07
C CYS A 113 11.83 -26.88 -13.77
N GLY A 114 12.97 -27.33 -13.23
CA GLY A 114 14.28 -27.09 -13.84
C GLY A 114 14.49 -27.78 -15.19
N MET A 115 13.81 -28.91 -15.44
CA MET A 115 13.85 -29.64 -16.71
C MET A 115 12.76 -29.17 -17.69
N HIS A 116 11.59 -28.80 -17.15
CA HIS A 116 10.44 -28.32 -17.91
C HIS A 116 9.97 -26.97 -17.34
N PRO A 117 10.44 -25.84 -17.87
CA PRO A 117 10.16 -24.52 -17.30
C PRO A 117 8.67 -24.19 -17.13
N TYR A 118 7.82 -24.75 -17.99
CA TYR A 118 6.37 -24.56 -17.97
C TYR A 118 5.59 -25.79 -17.48
N GLY A 119 6.28 -26.79 -16.93
CA GLY A 119 5.71 -28.07 -16.54
C GLY A 119 5.60 -29.06 -17.69
N TRP A 120 5.24 -30.29 -17.35
CA TRP A 120 4.98 -31.36 -18.32
C TRP A 120 3.48 -31.56 -18.48
N ASP A 121 3.00 -31.58 -19.72
CA ASP A 121 1.56 -31.64 -20.03
C ASP A 121 0.96 -33.05 -19.97
N GLY A 122 1.80 -34.09 -20.00
CA GLY A 122 1.36 -35.48 -19.94
C GLY A 122 1.19 -35.99 -18.50
N ASP A 123 0.60 -37.18 -18.34
CA ASP A 123 0.30 -37.75 -17.02
C ASP A 123 1.56 -38.08 -16.17
N ARG A 124 2.70 -38.34 -16.82
CA ARG A 124 3.97 -38.68 -16.16
C ARG A 124 5.13 -37.99 -16.84
N CYS A 125 5.90 -37.23 -16.06
CA CYS A 125 7.10 -36.56 -16.52
C CYS A 125 8.23 -37.60 -16.78
N PRO A 126 8.91 -37.57 -17.94
CA PRO A 126 10.01 -38.49 -18.24
C PRO A 126 11.24 -38.24 -17.38
N ASP A 127 11.44 -37.00 -16.93
CA ASP A 127 12.56 -36.57 -16.09
C ASP A 127 12.17 -36.55 -14.59
N TRP A 128 11.17 -37.32 -14.18
CA TRP A 128 10.76 -37.38 -12.77
C TRP A 128 11.77 -38.19 -11.96
N GLU A 129 12.28 -37.60 -10.89
CA GLU A 129 13.20 -38.26 -9.95
C GLU A 129 12.76 -37.98 -8.50
N MET A 130 12.87 -38.99 -7.64
CA MET A 130 12.56 -38.86 -6.21
C MET A 130 13.58 -37.93 -5.53
N PRO A 131 13.15 -37.07 -4.60
CA PRO A 131 14.06 -36.33 -3.75
C PRO A 131 14.95 -37.30 -2.96
N PRO A 132 16.22 -36.96 -2.73
CA PRO A 132 17.10 -37.80 -1.91
C PRO A 132 16.51 -37.97 -0.51
N SER A 133 16.42 -39.22 -0.05
CA SER A 133 16.03 -39.54 1.32
C SER A 133 17.11 -39.04 2.28
N ILE A 134 16.73 -38.16 3.21
CA ILE A 134 17.57 -37.66 4.31
C ILE A 134 17.73 -38.72 5.39
#